data_AF-A0A0D7ASN6-F1
#
_entry.id   AF-A0A0D7ASN6-F1
#
_cell.length_a   1.000
_cell.length_b   1.000
_cell.length_c   1.000
_cell.angle_alpha   90.00
_cell.angle_beta   90.00
_cell.angle_gamma   90.00
#
_symmetry.space_group_name_H-M   'P 1'
#
loop_
_entity.id
_entity.type
_entity.pdbx_description
1 polymer ?
#
loop_
_entity_poly.entity_id
_entity_poly.type
_entity_poly.pdbx_seq_one_letter_code
_entity_poly.pdbx_strand_id
1 'polypeptide(L)'
;IEALESDVATLGSEISTLKAALQRLEHQLDEASSHLHLHKGLLCRIHDLPNEILCQIFLYCLDDTDHRGSYDLSARRSIDTKGRRAPWELTSVCHRWREVGTHLPQLW
;
A
#
# COMPACT_ATOMS: atom_id res chain seq x y z
N ILE A 1 48.06 13.96 -40.34
CA ILE A 1 47.51 14.80 -39.25
C ILE A 1 46.01 14.88 -39.41
N GLU A 2 45.48 15.33 -40.55
CA GLU A 2 44.02 15.33 -40.85
C GLU A 2 43.31 13.98 -40.66
N ALA A 3 43.91 12.85 -41.07
CA ALA A 3 43.29 11.53 -40.88
C ALA A 3 43.14 11.16 -39.38
N LEU A 4 44.12 11.53 -38.55
CA LEU A 4 44.06 11.33 -37.10
C LEU A 4 43.03 12.26 -36.44
N GLU A 5 42.88 13.49 -36.95
CA GLU A 5 41.87 14.43 -36.48
C GLU A 5 40.45 13.95 -36.82
N SER A 6 40.26 13.36 -38.01
CA SER A 6 39.00 12.72 -38.41
C SER A 6 38.65 11.53 -37.52
N ASP A 7 39.62 10.67 -37.21
CA ASP A 7 39.39 9.49 -36.35
C ASP A 7 39.02 9.90 -34.91
N VAL A 8 39.69 10.92 -34.36
CA VAL A 8 39.37 11.49 -33.05
C VAL A 8 37.95 12.09 -33.03
N ALA A 9 37.54 12.76 -34.10
CA ALA A 9 36.19 13.31 -34.22
C ALA A 9 35.13 12.20 -34.28
N THR A 10 35.37 11.14 -35.06
CA THR A 10 34.47 9.98 -35.15
C THR A 10 34.31 9.29 -33.80
N LEU A 11 35.42 8.97 -33.12
CA LEU A 11 35.38 8.35 -31.79
C LEU A 11 34.68 9.24 -30.75
N GLY A 12 34.89 10.56 -30.82
CA GLY A 12 34.18 11.51 -29.97
C GLY A 12 32.66 11.46 -30.18
N SER A 13 32.22 11.32 -31.44
CA SER A 13 30.79 11.21 -31.78
C SER A 13 30.16 9.91 -31.29
N GLU A 14 30.90 8.79 -31.38
CA GLU A 14 30.47 7.49 -30.88
C GLU A 14 30.35 7.50 -29.35
N ILE A 15 31.33 8.07 -28.65
CA ILE A 15 31.29 8.24 -27.19
C ILE A 15 30.08 9.07 -26.78
N SER A 16 29.79 10.15 -27.50
CA SER A 16 28.63 11.01 -27.22
C SER A 16 27.31 10.24 -27.38
N THR A 17 27.21 9.43 -28.44
CA THR A 17 26.02 8.62 -28.73
C THR A 17 25.80 7.54 -27.67
N LEU A 18 26.87 6.84 -27.27
CA LEU A 18 26.81 5.84 -26.20
C LEU A 18 26.43 6.45 -24.86
N LYS A 19 26.96 7.64 -24.52
CA LYS A 19 26.57 8.36 -23.30
C LYS A 19 25.09 8.73 -23.30
N ALA A 20 24.57 9.23 -24.42
CA ALA A 20 23.14 9.54 -24.54
C ALA A 20 22.27 8.28 -24.39
N ALA A 21 22.71 7.15 -24.95
CA ALA A 21 22.02 5.87 -24.81
C ALA A 21 22.01 5.37 -23.35
N LEU A 22 23.13 5.51 -22.63
CA LEU A 22 23.22 5.18 -21.20
C LEU A 22 22.28 6.04 -20.36
N GLN A 23 22.32 7.36 -20.54
CA GLN A 23 21.43 8.28 -19.80
C GLN A 23 19.96 7.94 -20.02
N ARG A 24 19.58 7.57 -21.25
CA ARG A 24 18.22 7.11 -21.54
C ARG A 24 17.86 5.84 -20.78
N LEU A 25 18.76 4.86 -20.74
CA LEU A 25 18.51 3.59 -20.03
C LEU A 25 18.46 3.78 -18.51
N GLU A 26 19.32 4.62 -17.95
CA GLU A 26 19.27 4.99 -16.53
C GLU A 26 17.94 5.63 -16.16
N HIS A 27 17.45 6.55 -17.00
CA HIS A 27 16.14 7.18 -16.80
C HIS A 27 14.99 6.15 -16.83
N GLN A 28 15.04 5.21 -17.79
CA GLN A 28 14.04 4.13 -17.87
C GLN A 28 14.10 3.18 -16.68
N LEU A 29 15.30 2.90 -16.16
CA LEU A 29 15.48 2.09 -14.95
C LEU A 29 14.85 2.80 -13.75
N ASP A 30 15.14 4.08 -13.56
CA ASP A 30 14.58 4.87 -12.46
C ASP A 30 13.05 4.95 -12.52
N GLU A 31 12.49 5.17 -13.71
CA GLU A 31 11.04 5.17 -13.92
C GLU A 31 10.42 3.80 -13.58
N ALA A 32 11.00 2.71 -14.11
CA ALA A 32 10.53 1.36 -13.84
C ALA A 32 10.67 0.97 -12.35
N SER A 33 11.75 1.39 -11.70
CA SER A 33 12.00 1.17 -10.27
C SER A 33 10.99 1.92 -9.41
N SER A 34 10.71 3.18 -9.74
CA SER A 34 9.68 3.99 -9.08
C SER A 34 8.30 3.34 -9.23
N HIS A 35 7.95 2.92 -10.44
CA HIS A 35 6.67 2.24 -10.71
C HIS A 35 6.55 0.93 -9.94
N LEU A 36 7.61 0.11 -9.91
CA LEU A 36 7.67 -1.11 -9.14
C LEU A 36 7.60 -0.86 -7.63
N HIS A 37 8.24 0.20 -7.13
CA HIS A 37 8.17 0.59 -5.73
C HIS A 37 6.74 1.00 -5.32
N LEU A 38 6.04 1.78 -6.15
CA LEU A 38 4.64 2.15 -5.93
C LEU A 38 3.73 0.91 -5.87
N HIS A 39 3.87 -0.01 -6.83
CA HIS A 39 3.09 -1.25 -6.85
C HIS A 39 3.42 -2.18 -5.68
N LYS A 40 4.69 -2.30 -5.30
CA LYS A 40 5.07 -3.01 -4.08
C LYS A 40 4.50 -2.35 -2.83
N GLY A 41 4.45 -1.02 -2.77
CA GLY A 41 3.79 -0.27 -1.69
C GLY A 41 2.31 -0.61 -1.55
N LEU A 42 1.59 -0.73 -2.67
CA LEU A 42 0.18 -1.19 -2.69
C LEU A 42 0.03 -2.62 -2.19
N LEU A 43 1.03 -3.48 -2.44
CA LEU A 43 1.05 -4.86 -1.99
C LEU A 43 1.59 -5.02 -0.56
N CYS A 44 2.17 -3.99 0.05
CA CYS A 44 2.88 -4.11 1.32
C CYS A 44 2.02 -3.81 2.56
N ARG A 45 1.98 -4.82 3.44
CA ARG A 45 1.85 -4.80 4.91
C ARG A 45 0.48 -4.79 5.58
N ILE A 46 -0.58 -4.19 5.04
CA ILE A 46 -1.90 -4.35 5.69
C ILE A 46 -2.42 -5.80 5.54
N HIS A 47 -1.98 -6.48 4.47
CA HIS A 47 -2.25 -7.89 4.22
C HIS A 47 -1.30 -8.84 4.98
N ASP A 48 -0.17 -8.37 5.48
CA ASP A 48 0.79 -9.17 6.27
C ASP A 48 0.61 -9.03 7.79
N LEU A 49 -0.30 -8.15 8.23
CA LEU A 49 -0.57 -7.94 9.64
C LEU A 49 -1.05 -9.24 10.29
N PRO A 50 -0.38 -9.84 11.29
CA PRO A 50 -0.84 -11.10 11.89
C PRO A 50 -2.28 -11.02 12.39
N ASN A 51 -2.98 -12.15 12.36
CA ASN A 51 -4.40 -12.19 12.74
C ASN A 51 -4.60 -11.70 14.18
N GLU A 52 -3.62 -11.94 15.07
CA GLU A 52 -3.61 -11.50 16.45
C GLU A 52 -3.68 -9.98 16.57
N ILE A 53 -2.90 -9.27 15.75
CA ILE A 53 -2.88 -7.81 15.76
C ILE A 53 -4.17 -7.27 15.16
N LEU A 54 -4.69 -7.91 14.11
CA LEU A 54 -5.98 -7.55 13.54
C LEU A 54 -7.13 -7.73 14.54
N CYS A 55 -7.13 -8.82 15.31
CA CYS A 55 -8.06 -9.04 16.41
C CYS A 55 -7.95 -7.96 17.49
N GLN A 56 -6.74 -7.54 17.87
CA GLN A 56 -6.53 -6.46 18.84
C GLN A 56 -7.07 -5.12 18.33
N ILE A 57 -6.86 -4.80 17.05
CA ILE A 57 -7.44 -3.59 16.43
C ILE A 57 -8.96 -3.64 16.51
N PHE A 58 -9.57 -4.79 16.19
CA PHE A 58 -11.02 -4.92 16.24
C PHE A 58 -11.57 -4.72 17.64
N LEU A 59 -10.93 -5.32 18.65
CA LEU A 59 -11.32 -5.15 20.04
C LEU A 59 -11.13 -3.70 20.50
N TYR A 60 -10.00 -3.07 20.15
CA TYR A 60 -9.74 -1.66 20.47
C TYR A 60 -10.78 -0.71 19.85
N CYS A 61 -11.21 -0.97 18.61
CA CYS A 61 -12.27 -0.20 17.96
C CYS A 61 -13.65 -0.36 18.60
N LEU A 62 -13.83 -1.37 19.47
CA LEU A 62 -15.08 -1.67 20.17
C LEU A 62 -15.02 -1.37 21.68
N ASP A 63 -13.83 -1.12 22.23
CA ASP A 63 -13.57 -0.94 23.67
C ASP A 63 -13.96 0.48 24.15
N ASP A 64 -15.18 0.90 23.83
CA ASP A 64 -15.85 1.99 24.56
C ASP A 64 -16.57 1.36 25.76
N THR A 65 -15.95 1.54 26.91
CA THR A 65 -15.92 0.72 28.14
C THR A 65 -17.24 0.33 28.82
N ASP A 66 -18.41 0.61 28.22
CA ASP A 66 -19.66 0.50 28.97
C ASP A 66 -20.59 -0.65 28.57
N HIS A 67 -20.69 -1.11 27.31
CA HIS A 67 -21.65 -2.21 26.98
C HIS A 67 -21.07 -3.26 26.03
N ARG A 68 -20.51 -4.32 26.61
CA ARG A 68 -20.13 -5.57 25.94
C ARG A 68 -21.40 -6.24 25.37
N GLY A 69 -21.62 -6.14 24.06
CA GLY A 69 -22.65 -6.91 23.34
C GLY A 69 -23.98 -6.21 23.03
N SER A 70 -24.11 -4.89 23.22
CA SER A 70 -25.29 -4.14 22.80
C SER A 70 -24.92 -3.14 21.68
N TYR A 71 -25.16 -3.55 20.44
CA TYR A 71 -25.05 -2.69 19.26
C TYR A 71 -26.45 -2.16 18.94
N ASP A 72 -26.56 -0.85 18.73
CA ASP A 72 -27.80 -0.29 18.21
C ASP A 72 -27.90 -0.61 16.71
N LEU A 73 -28.71 -1.62 16.36
CA LEU A 73 -29.01 -2.01 14.98
C LEU A 73 -29.73 -0.88 14.20
N SER A 74 -30.27 0.12 14.90
CA SER A 74 -30.97 1.27 14.33
C SER A 74 -30.07 2.49 14.08
N ALA A 75 -28.83 2.50 14.59
CA ALA A 75 -27.86 3.59 14.43
C ALA A 75 -27.24 3.70 13.02
N ARG A 76 -27.86 3.08 12.00
CA ARG A 76 -27.40 3.07 10.59
C ARG A 76 -27.34 4.45 9.93
N ARG A 77 -27.68 5.53 10.64
CA ARG A 77 -27.81 6.88 10.06
C ARG A 77 -27.54 8.05 11.00
N SER A 78 -27.02 7.82 12.21
CA SER A 78 -26.61 8.90 13.10
C SER A 78 -25.13 9.18 12.89
N ILE A 79 -24.83 10.30 12.22
CA ILE A 79 -23.48 10.85 12.02
C ILE A 79 -22.88 11.40 13.33
N ASP A 80 -23.67 11.36 14.40
CA ASP A 80 -23.55 12.08 15.65
C ASP A 80 -23.37 11.16 16.88
N THR A 81 -23.42 9.82 16.72
CA THR A 81 -23.03 8.89 17.79
C THR A 81 -21.53 8.65 17.78
N LYS A 82 -20.81 9.52 18.51
CA LYS A 82 -19.46 9.21 19.01
C LYS A 82 -19.48 7.83 19.68
N GLY A 83 -18.83 6.84 19.09
CA GLY A 83 -18.26 5.74 19.86
C GLY A 83 -18.39 4.33 19.28
N ARG A 84 -19.50 3.95 18.64
CA ARG A 84 -19.74 2.52 18.35
C ARG A 84 -19.81 2.22 16.86
N ARG A 85 -18.67 1.84 16.27
CA ARG A 85 -18.68 1.18 14.95
C ARG A 85 -19.09 -0.26 15.15
N ALA A 86 -20.20 -0.64 14.53
CA ALA A 86 -20.65 -2.01 14.62
C ALA A 86 -19.67 -2.98 13.94
N PRO A 87 -19.64 -4.26 14.34
CA PRO A 87 -18.69 -5.25 13.82
C PRO A 87 -18.71 -5.39 12.30
N TRP A 88 -19.88 -5.18 11.68
CA TRP A 88 -20.03 -5.24 10.23
C TRP A 88 -19.25 -4.14 9.50
N GLU A 89 -19.01 -2.98 10.11
CA GLU A 89 -18.18 -1.90 9.56
C GLU A 89 -16.73 -2.38 9.40
N LEU A 90 -16.18 -3.08 10.41
CA LEU A 90 -14.84 -3.66 10.36
C LEU A 90 -14.76 -4.77 9.32
N THR A 91 -15.76 -5.65 9.26
CA THR A 91 -15.80 -6.73 8.25
C THR A 91 -16.03 -6.23 6.81
N SER A 92 -16.37 -4.94 6.61
CA SER A 92 -16.61 -4.36 5.29
C SER A 92 -15.34 -3.93 4.55
N VAL A 93 -14.21 -3.79 5.27
CA VAL A 93 -12.96 -3.22 4.74
C VAL A 93 -12.36 -4.07 3.61
N CYS A 94 -12.18 -5.38 3.83
CA CYS A 94 -11.69 -6.30 2.82
C CYS A 94 -12.06 -7.76 3.15
N HIS A 95 -11.84 -8.67 2.20
CA HIS A 95 -12.10 -10.11 2.40
C HIS A 95 -11.41 -10.67 3.65
N ARG A 96 -10.13 -10.32 3.85
CA ARG A 96 -9.33 -10.79 4.98
C ARG A 96 -9.88 -10.32 6.34
N TRP A 97 -10.31 -9.06 6.42
CA TRP A 97 -10.89 -8.52 7.64
C TRP A 97 -12.23 -9.17 7.98
N ARG A 98 -13.02 -9.48 6.95
CA ARG A 98 -14.26 -10.28 7.10
C ARG A 98 -13.97 -11.67 7.62
N GLU A 99 -12.99 -12.36 7.03
CA GLU A 99 -12.59 -13.70 7.44
C GLU A 99 -12.15 -13.70 8.91
N VAL A 100 -11.24 -12.81 9.32
CA VAL A 100 -10.79 -12.75 10.72
C VAL A 100 -11.91 -12.33 11.67
N GLY A 101 -12.73 -11.33 11.30
CA GLY A 101 -13.81 -10.83 12.16
C GLY A 101 -14.96 -11.83 12.35
N THR A 102 -15.27 -12.66 11.36
CA THR A 102 -16.27 -13.73 11.50
C THR A 102 -15.79 -14.86 12.41
N HIS A 103 -14.48 -15.10 12.47
CA HIS A 103 -13.86 -16.08 13.37
C HIS A 103 -13.54 -15.53 14.77
N LEU A 104 -13.90 -14.28 15.08
CA LEU A 104 -13.67 -13.66 16.38
C LEU A 104 -15.02 -13.47 17.11
N PRO A 105 -15.47 -14.47 17.94
CA PRO A 105 -16.75 -14.39 18.64
C PRO A 105 -16.90 -13.18 19.55
N GLN A 106 -15.79 -12.60 20.02
CA GLN A 106 -15.78 -11.45 20.91
C GLN A 106 -16.27 -10.15 20.24
N LEU A 107 -16.41 -10.14 18.90
CA LEU A 107 -16.99 -9.02 18.17
C LEU A 107 -18.52 -9.05 18.10
N TRP A 108 -19.16 -10.20 18.34
CA TRP A 108 -20.60 -10.42 18.15
C TRP A 108 -21.33 -10.58 19.47
#